data_AF-A0A840VS11-F1
#
_entry.id   AF-A0A840VS11-F1
#
_cell.length_a   1.000
_cell.length_b   1.000
_cell.length_c   1.000
_cell.angle_alpha   90.00
_cell.angle_beta   90.00
_cell.angle_gamma   90.00
#
_symmetry.space_group_name_H-M   'P 1'
#
loop_
_entity.id
_entity.type
_entity.pdbx_description
1 polymer ?
#
loop_
_entity_poly.entity_id
_entity_poly.type
_entity_poly.pdbx_seq_one_letter_code
_entity_poly.pdbx_strand_id
1 'polypeptide(L)'
;MSVLLTLTALAGLSACTPADKPLTALRVVDGQPVLVVAECAVFTATRIAVFNEGTPTGKWAIEREGTEELAAVTLLQPPPGWKVAEQSLVALEPDTLYAVTAYGSQNDAAPIDFTLGEVTRLGPDQVLVNDGGTKRKAITETAFRDRAKKAC
;
A
#
# COMPACT_ATOMS: atom_id res chain seq x y z
N MET A 1 7.39 40.28 50.26
CA MET A 1 6.14 40.19 49.47
C MET A 1 6.49 40.58 48.05
N SER A 2 6.36 39.81 46.97
CA SER A 2 6.09 38.40 46.70
C SER A 2 6.59 38.21 45.26
N VAL A 3 7.32 37.14 44.96
CA VAL A 3 7.78 36.82 43.60
C VAL A 3 6.69 36.00 42.92
N LEU A 4 6.06 36.53 41.87
CA LEU A 4 5.11 35.82 41.02
C LEU A 4 5.88 34.99 39.99
N LEU A 5 5.91 33.67 40.17
CA LEU A 5 6.35 32.70 39.17
C LEU A 5 5.13 32.31 38.31
N THR A 6 5.06 32.85 37.10
CA THR A 6 4.11 32.43 36.07
C THR A 6 4.61 31.16 35.41
N LEU A 7 3.97 30.02 35.71
CA LEU A 7 4.21 28.74 35.05
C LEU A 7 3.38 28.68 33.76
N THR A 8 4.02 28.90 32.61
CA THR A 8 3.38 28.77 31.29
C THR A 8 3.37 27.29 30.89
N ALA A 9 2.23 26.62 31.04
CA ALA A 9 2.05 25.25 30.58
C ALA A 9 1.93 25.21 29.04
N LEU A 10 2.99 24.77 28.36
CA LEU A 10 2.95 24.42 26.95
C LEU A 10 2.13 23.13 26.78
N ALA A 11 0.87 23.27 26.35
CA ALA A 11 0.06 22.15 25.88
C ALA A 11 0.70 21.60 24.59
N GLY A 12 1.52 20.56 24.74
CA GLY A 12 1.99 19.76 23.62
C GLY A 12 0.82 19.03 23.00
N LEU A 13 0.30 19.55 21.88
CA LEU A 13 -0.55 18.79 20.99
C LEU A 13 0.31 17.65 20.45
N SER A 14 0.14 16.45 21.01
CA SER A 14 0.58 15.22 20.34
C SER A 14 -0.19 15.18 19.02
N ALA A 15 0.47 15.61 17.94
CA ALA A 15 -0.03 15.44 16.59
C ALA A 15 -0.10 13.93 16.34
N CYS A 16 -1.25 13.34 16.67
CA CYS A 16 -1.62 12.01 16.24
C CYS A 16 -1.83 12.10 14.74
N THR A 17 -0.76 12.00 13.97
CA THR A 17 -0.90 11.67 12.54
C THR A 17 -1.68 10.36 12.50
N PRO A 18 -2.87 10.33 11.86
CA PRO A 18 -3.64 9.11 11.76
C PRO A 18 -2.77 8.01 11.18
N ALA A 19 -2.87 6.80 11.73
CA ALA A 19 -2.17 5.66 11.19
C ALA A 19 -2.56 5.48 9.71
N ASP A 20 -1.57 5.16 8.88
CA ASP A 20 -1.74 4.83 7.47
C ASP A 20 -2.86 3.81 7.29
N LYS A 21 -3.79 4.08 6.36
CA LYS A 21 -4.97 3.23 6.16
C LYS A 21 -4.56 1.95 5.42
N PRO A 22 -4.74 0.75 6.01
CA PRO A 22 -4.36 -0.51 5.38
C PRO A 22 -5.45 -0.92 4.38
N LEU A 23 -5.51 -0.22 3.25
CA LEU A 23 -6.47 -0.46 2.17
C LEU A 23 -5.90 -1.36 1.07
N THR A 24 -4.61 -1.68 1.17
CA THR A 24 -3.91 -2.59 0.28
C THR A 24 -3.05 -3.58 1.07
N ALA A 25 -2.81 -4.74 0.46
CA ALA A 25 -1.85 -5.73 0.95
C ALA A 25 -1.25 -6.49 -0.23
N LEU A 26 -0.06 -7.06 -0.05
CA LEU A 26 0.55 -7.95 -1.05
C LEU A 26 0.43 -9.41 -0.61
N ARG A 27 0.07 -10.30 -1.53
CA ARG A 27 0.17 -11.74 -1.34
C ARG A 27 0.92 -12.37 -2.50
N VAL A 28 1.16 -13.67 -2.42
CA VAL A 28 1.69 -14.47 -3.51
C VAL A 28 0.62 -15.43 -4.04
N VAL A 29 0.48 -15.50 -5.36
CA VAL A 29 -0.35 -16.51 -6.05
C VAL A 29 0.51 -17.07 -7.18
N ASP A 30 0.75 -18.38 -7.18
CA ASP A 30 1.58 -19.06 -8.19
C ASP A 30 2.97 -18.42 -8.39
N GLY A 31 3.58 -17.96 -7.30
CA GLY A 31 4.89 -17.29 -7.31
C GLY A 31 4.86 -15.83 -7.79
N GLN A 32 3.70 -15.29 -8.16
CA GLN A 32 3.54 -13.91 -8.60
C GLN A 32 2.99 -13.03 -7.48
N PRO A 33 3.53 -11.81 -7.30
CA PRO A 33 2.99 -10.86 -6.33
C PRO A 33 1.65 -10.33 -6.82
N VAL A 34 0.65 -10.39 -5.94
CA VAL A 34 -0.71 -9.92 -6.18
C VAL A 34 -1.04 -8.85 -5.15
N LEU A 35 -1.38 -7.65 -5.62
CA LEU A 35 -1.92 -6.60 -4.76
C LEU A 35 -3.39 -6.92 -4.49
N VAL A 36 -3.74 -7.13 -3.23
CA VAL A 36 -5.11 -7.18 -2.73
C VAL A 36 -5.53 -5.76 -2.38
N VAL A 37 -6.73 -5.38 -2.80
CA VAL A 37 -7.28 -4.04 -2.61
C VAL A 37 -8.61 -4.18 -1.86
N ALA A 38 -8.80 -3.36 -0.84
CA ALA A 38 -10.05 -3.28 -0.08
C ALA A 38 -10.78 -1.98 -0.46
N GLU A 39 -11.58 -2.03 -1.53
CA GLU A 39 -12.39 -0.89 -1.96
C GLU A 39 -13.56 -0.66 -0.99
N CYS A 40 -13.93 0.60 -0.82
CA CYS A 40 -15.05 1.03 0.01
C CYS A 40 -15.47 2.48 -0.32
N ALA A 41 -16.48 3.01 0.38
CA ALA A 41 -17.09 4.31 0.08
C ALA A 41 -16.08 5.48 0.06
N VAL A 42 -15.01 5.40 0.85
CA VAL A 42 -13.96 6.43 0.95
C VAL A 42 -12.70 6.12 0.14
N PHE A 43 -12.67 4.97 -0.55
CA PHE A 43 -11.53 4.52 -1.34
C PHE A 43 -11.96 3.59 -2.49
N THR A 44 -11.83 4.09 -3.71
CA THR A 44 -11.91 3.30 -4.94
C THR A 44 -10.62 3.53 -5.71
N ALA A 45 -9.83 2.48 -5.94
CA ALA A 45 -8.53 2.58 -6.58
C ALA A 45 -8.70 3.01 -8.03
N THR A 46 -8.14 4.14 -8.44
CA THR A 46 -8.20 4.67 -9.81
C THR A 46 -6.89 4.49 -10.56
N ARG A 47 -5.77 4.32 -9.83
CA ARG A 47 -4.45 4.09 -10.38
C ARG A 47 -3.66 3.16 -9.46
N ILE A 48 -2.87 2.26 -10.03
CA ILE A 48 -1.93 1.41 -9.30
C ILE A 48 -0.56 1.60 -9.91
N ALA A 49 0.46 1.76 -9.09
CA ALA A 49 1.83 1.94 -9.54
C ALA A 49 2.79 1.05 -8.76
N VAL A 50 3.76 0.49 -9.47
CA VAL A 50 4.93 -0.20 -8.94
C VAL A 50 6.16 0.53 -9.44
N PHE A 51 7.10 0.82 -8.57
CA PHE A 51 8.35 1.47 -8.93
C PHE A 51 9.52 0.96 -8.08
N ASN A 52 10.72 1.03 -8.63
CA ASN A 52 11.97 0.89 -7.86
C ASN A 52 12.73 2.21 -7.88
N GLU A 53 13.41 2.50 -6.77
CA GLU A 53 14.32 3.65 -6.65
C GLU A 53 15.77 3.29 -7.04
N GLY A 54 16.01 2.05 -7.50
CA GLY A 54 17.31 1.57 -7.96
C GLY A 54 17.72 2.16 -9.32
N THR A 55 18.93 1.84 -9.78
CA THR A 55 19.42 2.19 -11.12
C THR A 55 19.57 0.93 -11.98
N PRO A 56 18.93 0.84 -13.16
CA PRO A 56 18.00 1.83 -13.73
C PRO A 56 16.68 1.90 -12.94
N THR A 57 16.09 3.10 -12.93
CA THR A 57 14.74 3.30 -12.38
C THR A 57 13.72 2.73 -13.35
N GLY A 58 12.72 2.04 -12.81
CA GLY A 58 11.65 1.41 -13.53
C GLY A 58 10.32 1.74 -12.87
N LYS A 59 9.30 1.93 -13.71
CA LYS A 59 7.94 2.19 -13.27
C LYS A 59 6.97 1.40 -14.13
N TRP A 60 6.01 0.78 -13.47
CA TRP A 60 4.84 0.22 -14.10
C TRP A 60 3.62 0.86 -13.45
N ALA A 61 2.64 1.27 -14.24
CA ALA A 61 1.41 1.79 -13.70
C ALA A 61 0.24 1.50 -14.60
N ILE A 62 -0.91 1.29 -13.97
CA ILE A 62 -2.19 1.09 -14.63
C ILE A 62 -3.21 2.10 -14.12
N GLU A 63 -4.13 2.48 -15.00
CA GLU A 63 -5.24 3.37 -14.71
C GLU A 63 -6.56 2.69 -15.01
N ARG A 64 -7.54 2.94 -14.15
CA ARG A 64 -8.89 2.42 -14.30
C ARG A 64 -9.60 3.12 -15.47
N GLU A 65 -10.24 2.33 -16.33
CA GLU A 65 -11.12 2.82 -17.39
C GLU A 65 -12.59 2.41 -17.18
N GLY A 66 -12.83 1.30 -16.47
CA GLY A 66 -14.16 0.80 -16.15
C GLY A 66 -14.67 1.16 -14.74
N THR A 67 -15.86 0.69 -14.41
CA THR A 67 -16.50 0.89 -13.09
C THR A 67 -16.46 -0.36 -12.20
N GLU A 68 -15.91 -1.48 -12.71
CA GLU A 68 -15.88 -2.77 -12.01
C GLU A 68 -15.01 -2.71 -10.76
N GLU A 69 -15.49 -3.24 -9.63
CA GLU A 69 -14.72 -3.28 -8.39
C GLU A 69 -13.40 -4.06 -8.58
N LEU A 70 -12.30 -3.50 -8.07
CA LEU A 70 -10.99 -4.16 -8.11
C LEU A 70 -10.70 -4.80 -6.76
N ALA A 71 -10.85 -6.11 -6.66
CA ALA A 71 -10.49 -6.85 -5.44
C ALA A 71 -8.99 -7.20 -5.37
N ALA A 72 -8.37 -7.47 -6.53
CA ALA A 72 -6.96 -7.82 -6.60
C ALA A 72 -6.38 -7.62 -8.01
N VAL A 73 -5.08 -7.41 -8.10
CA VAL A 73 -4.32 -7.33 -9.36
C VAL A 73 -2.97 -8.02 -9.23
N THR A 74 -2.63 -8.86 -10.21
CA THR A 74 -1.27 -9.39 -10.35
C THR A 74 -0.35 -8.28 -10.82
N LEU A 75 0.74 -8.02 -10.10
CA LEU A 75 1.63 -6.91 -10.45
C LEU A 75 2.22 -7.12 -11.85
N LEU A 76 2.37 -6.01 -12.58
CA LEU A 76 2.84 -5.98 -13.97
C LEU A 76 1.85 -6.56 -15.00
N GLN A 77 0.62 -6.90 -14.59
CA GLN A 77 -0.44 -7.38 -15.47
C GLN A 77 -1.71 -6.53 -15.28
N PRO A 78 -2.15 -5.75 -16.28
CA PRO A 78 -3.39 -4.99 -16.18
C PRO A 78 -4.60 -5.94 -16.11
N PRO A 79 -5.50 -5.79 -15.12
CA PRO A 79 -6.75 -6.53 -15.08
C PRO A 79 -7.75 -5.95 -16.11
N PRO A 80 -8.86 -6.66 -16.43
CA PRO A 80 -9.91 -6.12 -17.29
C PRO A 80 -10.44 -4.76 -16.80
N GLY A 81 -10.72 -3.85 -17.73
CA GLY A 81 -11.20 -2.49 -17.41
C GLY A 81 -10.12 -1.53 -16.91
N TRP A 82 -8.84 -1.89 -17.05
CA TRP A 82 -7.68 -1.05 -16.74
C TRP A 82 -6.72 -0.99 -17.93
N LYS A 83 -6.07 0.15 -18.12
CA LYS A 83 -5.03 0.35 -19.15
C LYS A 83 -3.66 0.54 -18.54
N VAL A 84 -2.61 0.21 -19.29
CA VAL A 84 -1.23 0.55 -18.93
C VAL A 84 -0.97 2.02 -19.21
N ALA A 85 -0.51 2.75 -18.20
CA ALA A 85 -0.10 4.15 -18.31
C ALA A 85 1.43 4.31 -18.34
N GLU A 86 2.17 3.39 -17.71
CA GLU A 86 3.64 3.38 -17.65
C GLU A 86 4.13 1.93 -17.73
N GLN A 87 5.23 1.66 -18.45
CA GLN A 87 5.74 0.28 -18.65
C GLN A 87 7.27 0.18 -18.79
N SER A 88 8.04 1.02 -18.09
CA SER A 88 9.50 0.87 -18.06
C SER A 88 9.97 -0.27 -17.14
N LEU A 89 9.16 -0.64 -16.13
CA LEU A 89 9.37 -1.83 -15.31
C LEU A 89 8.62 -3.02 -15.90
N VAL A 90 9.35 -4.00 -16.44
CA VAL A 90 8.78 -5.18 -17.13
C VAL A 90 8.96 -6.48 -16.37
N ALA A 91 9.80 -6.50 -15.32
CA ALA A 91 10.06 -7.66 -14.48
C ALA A 91 10.40 -7.25 -13.05
N LEU A 92 10.15 -8.15 -12.10
CA LEU A 92 10.52 -7.98 -10.69
C LEU A 92 11.67 -8.94 -10.35
N GLU A 93 12.76 -8.40 -9.82
CA GLU A 93 13.92 -9.18 -9.41
C GLU A 93 13.82 -9.56 -7.92
N PRO A 94 14.31 -10.74 -7.49
CA PRO A 94 14.18 -11.23 -6.12
C PRO A 94 14.64 -10.27 -5.01
N ASP A 95 15.77 -9.60 -5.22
CA ASP A 95 16.47 -8.80 -4.20
C ASP A 95 16.39 -7.29 -4.45
N THR A 96 15.62 -6.86 -5.45
CA THR A 96 15.37 -5.44 -5.69
C THR A 96 14.24 -4.94 -4.80
N LEU A 97 14.45 -3.79 -4.17
CA LEU A 97 13.42 -3.11 -3.41
C LEU A 97 12.47 -2.36 -4.35
N TYR A 98 11.19 -2.69 -4.26
CA TYR A 98 10.09 -2.05 -4.95
C TYR A 98 9.13 -1.44 -3.95
N ALA A 99 8.37 -0.46 -4.39
CA ALA A 99 7.18 0.03 -3.70
C ALA A 99 5.98 -0.15 -4.62
N VAL A 100 4.85 -0.60 -4.06
CA VAL A 100 3.54 -0.60 -4.71
C VAL A 100 2.60 0.33 -3.97
N THR A 101 1.83 1.11 -4.70
CA THR A 101 0.77 1.96 -4.14
C THR A 101 -0.47 1.94 -5.03
N ALA A 102 -1.63 2.12 -4.39
CA ALA A 102 -2.90 2.33 -5.06
C ALA A 102 -3.42 3.73 -4.71
N TYR A 103 -3.65 4.54 -5.73
CA TYR A 103 -4.24 5.85 -5.61
C TYR A 103 -5.75 5.73 -5.72
N GLY A 104 -6.47 6.42 -4.84
CA GLY A 104 -7.92 6.38 -4.80
C GLY A 104 -8.56 7.71 -5.18
N SER A 105 -9.88 7.69 -5.37
CA SER A 105 -10.67 8.89 -5.71
C SER A 105 -10.63 10.01 -4.66
N GLN A 106 -10.51 9.66 -3.38
CA GLN A 106 -10.50 10.61 -2.25
C GLN A 106 -9.22 10.54 -1.41
N ASN A 107 -8.61 9.35 -1.32
CA ASN A 107 -7.44 9.08 -0.50
C ASN A 107 -6.54 8.07 -1.21
N ASP A 108 -5.25 8.12 -0.91
CA ASP A 108 -4.29 7.11 -1.38
C ASP A 108 -4.09 6.03 -0.33
N ALA A 109 -3.83 4.81 -0.79
CA ALA A 109 -3.35 3.75 0.09
C ALA A 109 -1.85 3.94 0.37
N ALA A 110 -1.45 3.68 1.61
CA ALA A 110 -0.04 3.75 1.97
C ALA A 110 0.81 2.80 1.10
N PRO A 111 1.99 3.24 0.63
CA PRO A 111 2.86 2.39 -0.17
C PRO A 111 3.31 1.16 0.62
N ILE A 112 3.40 0.01 -0.05
CA ILE A 112 3.99 -1.20 0.52
C ILE A 112 5.35 -1.39 -0.14
N ASP A 113 6.41 -1.21 0.65
CA ASP A 113 7.76 -1.59 0.25
C ASP A 113 7.91 -3.11 0.31
N PHE A 114 8.50 -3.72 -0.70
CA PHE A 114 8.68 -5.16 -0.78
C PHE A 114 9.87 -5.56 -1.65
N THR A 115 10.39 -6.77 -1.44
CA THR A 115 11.19 -7.48 -2.45
C THR A 115 10.43 -8.70 -2.92
N LEU A 116 10.67 -9.18 -4.14
CA LEU A 116 10.01 -10.39 -4.61
C LEU A 116 10.38 -11.61 -3.75
N GLY A 117 11.63 -11.69 -3.28
CA GLY A 117 12.08 -12.74 -2.37
C GLY A 117 11.39 -12.73 -1.00
N GLU A 118 10.89 -11.58 -0.53
CA GLU A 118 10.07 -11.52 0.67
C GLU A 118 8.63 -11.99 0.42
N VAL A 119 7.99 -11.47 -0.62
CA VAL A 119 6.58 -11.78 -0.92
C VAL A 119 6.40 -13.26 -1.24
N THR A 120 7.36 -13.87 -1.94
CA THR A 120 7.34 -15.30 -2.27
C THR A 120 7.54 -16.23 -1.07
N ARG A 121 8.01 -15.71 0.08
CA ARG A 121 8.13 -16.46 1.34
C ARG A 121 6.89 -16.37 2.24
N LEU A 122 5.88 -15.60 1.85
CA LEU A 122 4.63 -15.51 2.60
C LEU A 122 3.93 -16.88 2.63
N GLY A 123 3.33 -17.21 3.77
CA GLY A 123 2.43 -18.34 3.90
C GLY A 123 1.16 -18.18 3.03
N PRO A 124 0.42 -19.27 2.76
CA PRO A 124 -0.71 -19.27 1.83
C PRO A 124 -1.88 -18.36 2.25
N ASP A 125 -2.00 -18.05 3.55
CA ASP A 125 -3.00 -17.16 4.12
C ASP A 125 -2.42 -15.79 4.52
N GLN A 126 -1.13 -15.57 4.26
CA GLN A 126 -0.42 -14.37 4.69
C GLN A 126 -0.41 -13.31 3.60
N VAL A 127 -0.50 -12.08 4.06
CA VAL A 127 -0.35 -10.86 3.27
C VAL A 127 0.69 -9.96 3.93
N LEU A 128 1.49 -9.28 3.13
CA LEU A 128 2.40 -8.22 3.54
C LEU A 128 1.64 -6.88 3.50
N VAL A 129 1.65 -6.15 4.61
CA VAL A 129 1.05 -4.81 4.72
C VAL A 129 2.10 -3.79 5.14
N ASN A 130 1.83 -2.51 4.86
CA ASN A 130 2.52 -1.40 5.51
C ASN A 130 2.13 -1.37 7.01
N ASP A 131 3.12 -1.21 7.90
CA ASP A 131 2.96 -1.13 9.37
C ASP A 131 3.50 0.22 9.92
N GLY A 132 3.44 1.26 9.10
CA GLY A 132 3.85 2.63 9.38
C GLY A 132 5.26 2.96 8.87
N GLY A 133 5.38 4.07 8.14
CA GLY A 133 6.65 4.50 7.55
C GLY A 133 7.17 3.44 6.58
N THR A 134 8.43 3.01 6.76
CA THR A 134 9.08 1.95 5.95
C THR A 134 8.91 0.54 6.53
N LYS A 135 8.17 0.40 7.63
CA LYS A 135 7.95 -0.91 8.25
C LYS A 135 6.88 -1.67 7.51
N ARG A 136 7.13 -2.96 7.33
CA ARG A 136 6.23 -3.91 6.67
C ARG A 136 6.06 -5.13 7.56
N LYS A 137 4.88 -5.74 7.52
CA LYS A 137 4.54 -6.87 8.38
C LYS A 137 3.70 -7.90 7.64
N ALA A 138 4.05 -9.17 7.78
CA ALA A 138 3.20 -10.27 7.37
C ALA A 138 2.08 -10.48 8.42
N ILE A 139 0.84 -10.47 7.96
CA ILE A 139 -0.37 -10.79 8.76
C ILE A 139 -1.27 -11.73 7.95
N THR A 140 -2.28 -12.33 8.56
CA THR A 140 -3.29 -13.10 7.81
C THR A 140 -4.14 -12.17 6.93
N GLU A 141 -4.60 -12.64 5.77
CA GLU A 141 -5.51 -11.89 4.90
C GLU A 141 -6.80 -11.46 5.64
N THR A 142 -7.34 -12.31 6.51
CA THR A 142 -8.50 -11.97 7.35
C THR A 142 -8.23 -10.76 8.24
N ALA A 143 -7.10 -10.75 8.96
CA ALA A 143 -6.71 -9.61 9.80
C ALA A 143 -6.51 -8.32 8.99
N PHE A 144 -6.01 -8.40 7.76
CA PHE A 144 -5.97 -7.26 6.85
C PHE A 144 -7.38 -6.76 6.53
N ARG A 145 -8.29 -7.64 6.10
CA ARG A 145 -9.68 -7.27 5.76
C ARG A 145 -10.43 -6.66 6.94
N ASP A 146 -10.24 -7.18 8.15
CA ASP A 146 -10.84 -6.63 9.36
C ASP A 146 -10.34 -5.22 9.68
N ARG A 147 -9.05 -4.93 9.40
CA ARG A 147 -8.49 -3.58 9.56
C ARG A 147 -9.00 -2.64 8.48
N ALA A 148 -9.02 -3.08 7.22
CA ALA A 148 -9.53 -2.31 6.11
C ALA A 148 -10.99 -1.90 6.34
N LYS A 149 -11.83 -2.83 6.80
CA LYS A 149 -13.23 -2.57 7.14
C LYS A 149 -13.41 -1.48 8.21
N LYS A 150 -12.48 -1.37 9.17
CA LYS A 150 -12.50 -0.33 10.20
C LYS A 150 -12.06 1.05 9.68
N ALA A 151 -11.33 1.08 8.57
CA ALA A 151 -10.79 2.30 7.97
C ALA A 151 -11.72 2.96 6.94
N CYS A 152 -12.84 2.30 6.60
CA CYS A 152 -13.71 2.62 5.46
C CYS A 152 -14.95 3.48 5.75
#